data_AF-A0A956GNZ8-F1
#
_entry.id   AF-A0A956GNZ8-F1
#
_cell.length_a   1.000
_cell.length_b   1.000
_cell.length_c   1.000
_cell.angle_alpha   90.00
_cell.angle_beta   90.00
_cell.angle_gamma   90.00
#
_symmetry.space_group_name_H-M   'P 1'
#
loop_
_entity.id
_entity.type
_entity.pdbx_description
1 polymer ?
#
loop_
_entity_poly.entity_id
_entity_poly.type
_entity_poly.pdbx_seq_one_letter_code
_entity_poly.pdbx_strand_id
1 'polypeptide(L)'
;MRALSCLLLGPLVLLGCGDNGGGPADAAAIDGAVADAMPVDGTPGPDANPLMPGTLAETGLCVDAACTEIASDVLAYTPSYILWSDGATKRRWIYLPPGSQIDTSDMDYWQFPVGTKLWKEFTRDGVRVETRLLQKNGPDPGDWYFAAFAWNEAQDEAVAVPFGVVDALGTDHDIPSRSDCRKCHDRLTSRALGFGAIQLDHDAVTGEIDLADLIADGALSAPPAGAAPYFPLPGDATTRAAFGYLHSNCGNCHNPTTDINTTDMDLRLRVGLLGSADAAPAWSTTVGVPNSLTLAGATARVEAGMPDHSAVYLRFTSTNDALRMPPIGHELIDPTGQQILLDWITAIP
;
A
#
# COMPACT_ATOMS: atom_id res chain seq x y z
N MET A 1 -9.50 -59.46 36.12
CA MET A 1 -10.40 -60.63 35.95
C MET A 1 -11.83 -60.21 36.31
N ARG A 2 -12.83 -61.09 36.15
CA ARG A 2 -14.28 -60.73 36.15
C ARG A 2 -14.90 -60.51 37.54
N ALA A 3 -15.76 -59.49 37.65
CA ALA A 3 -16.88 -59.25 38.59
C ALA A 3 -17.54 -57.91 38.14
N LEU A 4 -18.85 -57.65 37.95
CA LEU A 4 -20.14 -58.24 38.35
C LEU A 4 -20.41 -58.32 39.87
N SER A 5 -21.56 -57.95 40.44
CA SER A 5 -22.72 -57.09 40.03
C SER A 5 -23.74 -57.03 41.19
N CYS A 6 -24.47 -55.91 41.39
CA CYS A 6 -25.80 -55.79 42.06
C CYS A 6 -26.34 -54.33 41.91
N LEU A 7 -27.59 -54.00 41.55
CA LEU A 7 -28.93 -54.21 42.21
C LEU A 7 -29.10 -53.35 43.50
N LEU A 8 -30.15 -52.56 43.79
CA LEU A 8 -31.45 -52.08 43.19
C LEU A 8 -31.78 -50.69 43.83
N LEU A 9 -32.76 -49.80 43.51
CA LEU A 9 -33.94 -49.63 42.61
C LEU A 9 -34.00 -48.08 42.25
N GLY A 10 -35.04 -47.31 41.86
CA GLY A 10 -36.50 -47.39 41.63
C GLY A 10 -37.30 -46.36 42.48
N PRO A 11 -38.46 -45.78 42.06
CA PRO A 11 -39.18 -45.88 40.76
C PRO A 11 -39.81 -44.57 40.16
N LEU A 12 -40.27 -44.63 38.88
CA LEU A 12 -41.36 -43.86 38.21
C LEU A 12 -41.21 -42.30 38.10
N VAL A 13 -41.87 -41.57 37.17
CA VAL A 13 -43.11 -41.78 36.35
C VAL A 13 -42.86 -41.58 34.82
N LEU A 14 -43.77 -42.10 33.97
CA LEU A 14 -43.72 -42.08 32.49
C LEU A 14 -44.43 -40.86 31.84
N LEU A 15 -44.04 -40.55 30.59
CA LEU A 15 -44.80 -40.05 29.40
C LEU A 15 -43.90 -39.07 28.60
N GLY A 16 -43.62 -39.19 27.29
CA GLY A 16 -44.07 -40.12 26.23
C GLY A 16 -45.05 -39.43 25.25
N CYS A 17 -44.90 -39.50 23.90
CA CYS A 17 -43.91 -40.15 23.03
C CYS A 17 -43.87 -39.49 21.63
N GLY A 18 -42.75 -39.66 20.90
CA GLY A 18 -42.74 -39.88 19.44
C GLY A 18 -42.78 -38.66 18.47
N ASP A 19 -42.35 -38.81 17.21
CA ASP A 19 -41.56 -39.91 16.63
C ASP A 19 -40.76 -39.53 15.35
N ASN A 20 -39.70 -40.30 15.09
CA ASN A 20 -38.89 -40.50 13.87
C ASN A 20 -38.95 -39.55 12.65
N GLY A 21 -37.75 -39.18 12.16
CA GLY A 21 -37.54 -38.65 10.79
C GLY A 21 -36.05 -38.42 10.48
N GLY A 22 -35.40 -39.35 9.77
CA GLY A 22 -33.97 -39.25 9.41
C GLY A 22 -33.74 -39.08 7.91
N GLY A 23 -32.84 -38.17 7.54
CA GLY A 23 -32.41 -37.88 6.16
C GLY A 23 -31.17 -36.98 6.17
N PRO A 24 -30.35 -36.97 5.11
CA PRO A 24 -29.08 -36.23 5.09
C PRO A 24 -29.28 -34.72 4.95
N ALA A 25 -28.29 -33.95 5.42
CA ALA A 25 -28.17 -32.53 5.10
C ALA A 25 -27.54 -32.39 3.71
N ASP A 26 -28.36 -32.09 2.70
CA ASP A 26 -27.86 -31.72 1.36
C ASP A 26 -27.11 -30.38 1.40
N ALA A 27 -26.13 -30.23 0.52
CA ALA A 27 -25.35 -29.01 0.40
C ALA A 27 -26.16 -27.90 -0.28
N ALA A 28 -26.65 -26.95 0.53
CA ALA A 28 -27.19 -25.68 0.04
C ALA A 28 -26.07 -24.65 -0.09
N ALA A 29 -25.88 -24.09 -1.28
CA ALA A 29 -25.00 -22.95 -1.48
C ALA A 29 -25.59 -21.69 -0.82
N ILE A 30 -24.75 -20.92 -0.13
CA ILE A 30 -25.09 -19.56 0.30
C ILE A 30 -24.56 -18.55 -0.73
N ASP A 31 -25.30 -18.44 -1.83
CA ASP A 31 -25.33 -17.18 -2.58
C ASP A 31 -25.99 -16.10 -1.70
N GLY A 32 -25.44 -14.89 -1.68
CA GLY A 32 -25.66 -13.97 -0.57
C GLY A 32 -24.78 -12.72 -0.60
N ALA A 33 -24.76 -12.01 -1.72
CA ALA A 33 -24.18 -10.66 -1.78
C ALA A 33 -25.00 -9.69 -0.90
N VAL A 34 -24.58 -9.50 0.35
CA VAL A 34 -25.13 -8.50 1.27
C VAL A 34 -24.33 -7.21 1.20
N ALA A 35 -24.75 -6.32 0.31
CA ALA A 35 -24.32 -4.93 0.30
C ALA A 35 -24.95 -4.19 1.49
N ASP A 36 -24.36 -4.35 2.67
CA ASP A 36 -24.81 -3.71 3.92
C ASP A 36 -24.51 -2.20 3.88
N ALA A 37 -25.38 -1.46 3.20
CA ALA A 37 -25.45 -0.01 3.27
C ALA A 37 -25.86 0.42 4.68
N MET A 38 -24.86 0.61 5.56
CA MET A 38 -25.05 1.07 6.93
C MET A 38 -25.86 2.38 6.96
N PRO A 39 -26.78 2.56 7.94
CA PRO A 39 -27.56 3.78 8.04
C PRO A 39 -26.68 5.02 8.24
N VAL A 40 -26.96 6.08 7.50
CA VAL A 40 -26.34 7.40 7.70
C VAL A 40 -26.96 8.07 8.93
N ASP A 41 -26.63 7.57 10.12
CA ASP A 41 -27.02 8.20 11.38
C ASP A 41 -26.19 9.47 11.59
N GLY A 42 -26.86 10.60 11.83
CA GLY A 42 -26.33 11.96 11.69
C GLY A 42 -25.31 12.39 12.75
N THR A 43 -24.72 11.46 13.47
CA THR A 43 -23.57 11.72 14.36
C THR A 43 -22.31 11.94 13.52
N PRO A 44 -21.61 13.08 13.67
CA PRO A 44 -20.33 13.28 12.99
C PRO A 44 -19.32 12.24 13.48
N GLY A 45 -18.84 11.39 12.58
CA GLY A 45 -17.79 10.40 12.88
C GLY A 45 -16.46 11.06 13.28
N PRO A 46 -15.46 10.28 13.73
CA PRO A 46 -14.14 10.80 14.15
C PRO A 46 -13.35 11.51 13.03
N ASP A 47 -13.86 11.50 11.80
CA ASP A 47 -13.34 12.22 10.64
C ASP A 47 -13.81 13.68 10.57
N ALA A 48 -14.95 14.00 11.19
CA ALA A 48 -15.55 15.34 11.21
C ALA A 48 -15.00 16.23 12.34
N ASN A 49 -13.68 16.31 12.45
CA ASN A 49 -13.00 17.20 13.40
C ASN A 49 -12.86 18.61 12.79
N PRO A 50 -13.40 19.68 13.39
CA PRO A 50 -13.31 21.06 12.88
C PRO A 50 -11.90 21.68 12.95
N LEU A 51 -10.87 20.91 13.33
CA LEU A 51 -9.45 21.26 13.22
C LEU A 51 -8.77 20.61 12.00
N MET A 52 -9.52 19.98 11.10
CA MET A 52 -9.00 19.38 9.87
C MET A 52 -9.36 20.24 8.65
N PRO A 53 -8.45 20.35 7.65
CA PRO A 53 -8.70 21.13 6.44
C PRO A 53 -9.85 20.53 5.62
N GLY A 54 -10.88 21.33 5.34
CA GLY A 54 -12.00 20.99 4.47
C GLY A 54 -11.69 21.21 2.98
N THR A 55 -10.75 22.12 2.67
CA THR A 55 -10.26 22.41 1.32
C THR A 55 -8.76 22.15 1.18
N LEU A 56 -8.28 21.92 -0.05
CA LEU A 56 -6.85 21.77 -0.31
C LEU A 56 -6.07 23.05 0.02
N ALA A 57 -6.67 24.22 -0.16
CA ALA A 57 -6.07 25.52 0.17
C ALA A 57 -5.68 25.63 1.65
N GLU A 58 -6.54 25.16 2.56
CA GLU A 58 -6.28 25.14 4.01
C GLU A 58 -5.09 24.24 4.40
N THR A 59 -4.65 23.33 3.52
CA THR A 59 -3.49 22.48 3.81
C THR A 59 -2.16 23.23 3.73
N GLY A 60 -2.09 24.32 2.95
CA GLY A 60 -0.85 25.07 2.69
C GLY A 60 0.08 24.46 1.63
N LEU A 61 -0.43 23.63 0.71
CA LEU A 61 0.33 23.20 -0.48
C LEU A 61 0.59 24.35 -1.47
N CYS A 62 -0.38 25.26 -1.58
CA CYS A 62 -0.45 26.28 -2.63
C CYS A 62 -0.88 27.62 -2.04
N VAL A 63 -0.55 28.71 -2.73
CA VAL A 63 -0.92 30.08 -2.30
C VAL A 63 -2.37 30.45 -2.66
N ASP A 64 -3.02 29.65 -3.51
CA ASP A 64 -4.36 29.86 -4.05
C ASP A 64 -5.17 28.54 -4.12
N ALA A 65 -6.50 28.64 -4.21
CA ALA A 65 -7.40 27.47 -4.18
C ALA A 65 -7.34 26.59 -5.44
N ALA A 66 -7.02 27.18 -6.60
CA ALA A 66 -6.83 26.47 -7.86
C ALA A 66 -5.45 25.78 -7.92
N CYS A 67 -4.58 26.02 -6.94
CA CYS A 67 -3.21 25.55 -6.87
C CYS A 67 -2.40 25.89 -8.13
N THR A 68 -2.47 27.16 -8.54
CA THR A 68 -1.68 27.69 -9.68
C THR A 68 -0.22 27.91 -9.29
N GLU A 69 0.05 28.28 -8.03
CA GLU A 69 1.40 28.44 -7.48
C GLU A 69 1.55 27.65 -6.16
N ILE A 70 2.58 26.80 -6.11
CA ILE A 70 2.97 26.01 -4.94
C ILE A 70 3.63 26.92 -3.91
N ALA A 71 3.38 26.70 -2.62
CA ALA A 71 3.97 27.52 -1.56
C ALA A 71 5.51 27.38 -1.53
N SER A 72 6.22 28.49 -1.32
CA SER A 72 7.68 28.56 -1.50
C SER A 72 8.53 27.74 -0.52
N ASP A 73 7.91 27.23 0.55
CA ASP A 73 8.48 26.35 1.57
C ASP A 73 8.09 24.86 1.36
N VAL A 74 7.47 24.53 0.22
CA VAL A 74 7.03 23.20 -0.16
C VAL A 74 7.89 22.67 -1.32
N LEU A 75 8.62 21.58 -1.06
CA LEU A 75 9.62 21.00 -1.97
C LEU A 75 8.97 19.89 -2.82
N ALA A 76 9.12 19.96 -4.14
CA ALA A 76 8.63 18.93 -5.06
C ALA A 76 9.58 17.71 -5.10
N TYR A 77 9.06 16.50 -5.31
CA TYR A 77 9.89 15.29 -5.44
C TYR A 77 9.21 14.19 -6.27
N THR A 78 10.02 13.30 -6.86
CA THR A 78 9.57 12.09 -7.55
C THR A 78 10.41 10.91 -7.09
N PRO A 79 9.79 9.81 -6.62
CA PRO A 79 10.54 8.62 -6.22
C PRO A 79 11.10 7.86 -7.42
N SER A 80 12.29 7.24 -7.26
CA SER A 80 12.91 6.28 -8.19
C SER A 80 11.92 5.27 -8.78
N TYR A 81 10.98 4.79 -7.95
CA TYR A 81 10.05 3.73 -8.30
C TYR A 81 8.62 4.14 -7.95
N ILE A 82 7.82 4.41 -8.99
CA ILE A 82 6.47 4.96 -8.85
C ILE A 82 5.44 3.84 -8.60
N LEU A 83 4.57 4.06 -7.61
CA LEU A 83 3.36 3.28 -7.36
C LEU A 83 2.35 3.49 -8.51
N TRP A 84 1.92 2.39 -9.14
CA TRP A 84 0.82 2.34 -10.10
C TRP A 84 -0.50 2.79 -9.46
N SER A 85 -1.31 3.48 -10.25
CA SER A 85 -2.72 3.78 -9.95
C SER A 85 -3.34 4.11 -11.30
N ASP A 86 -3.76 3.07 -12.02
CA ASP A 86 -4.53 3.09 -13.27
C ASP A 86 -4.16 4.22 -14.24
N GLY A 87 -2.88 4.27 -14.64
CA GLY A 87 -2.36 5.24 -15.59
C GLY A 87 -2.42 6.71 -15.17
N ALA A 88 -2.92 7.04 -13.98
CA ALA A 88 -2.93 8.40 -13.46
C ALA A 88 -1.49 8.88 -13.25
N THR A 89 -1.16 10.03 -13.85
CA THR A 89 0.11 10.74 -13.63
C THR A 89 0.11 11.42 -12.27
N LYS A 90 1.29 11.62 -11.66
CA LYS A 90 1.41 11.92 -10.23
C LYS A 90 2.49 12.97 -9.94
N ARG A 91 2.10 14.13 -9.42
CA ARG A 91 3.02 15.13 -8.81
C ARG A 91 3.04 14.93 -7.29
N ARG A 92 4.18 15.16 -6.62
CA ARG A 92 4.30 15.03 -5.16
C ARG A 92 5.14 16.16 -4.58
N TRP A 93 4.87 16.45 -3.31
CA TRP A 93 5.58 17.47 -2.55
C TRP A 93 5.73 17.09 -1.08
N ILE A 94 6.70 17.69 -0.41
CA ILE A 94 6.92 17.61 1.04
C ILE A 94 7.13 19.01 1.61
N TYR A 95 6.53 19.28 2.77
CA TYR A 95 6.88 20.37 3.67
C TYR A 95 7.57 19.77 4.89
N LEU A 96 8.79 20.23 5.18
CA LEU A 96 9.51 19.93 6.41
C LEU A 96 9.50 21.18 7.31
N PRO A 97 9.14 21.08 8.60
CA PRO A 97 9.19 22.21 9.53
C PRO A 97 10.59 22.85 9.56
N PRO A 98 10.72 24.19 9.34
CA PRO A 98 12.01 24.85 9.28
C PRO A 98 12.91 24.60 10.50
N GLY A 99 14.15 24.17 10.25
CA GLY A 99 15.13 23.87 11.30
C GLY A 99 14.92 22.53 12.03
N SER A 100 14.00 21.68 11.56
CA SER A 100 13.87 20.29 12.02
C SER A 100 14.68 19.32 11.15
N GLN A 101 14.86 18.08 11.64
CA GLN A 101 15.47 16.99 10.88
C GLN A 101 14.53 15.77 10.85
N ILE A 102 14.61 15.00 9.77
CA ILE A 102 14.08 13.63 9.69
C ILE A 102 15.03 12.72 10.47
N ASP A 103 14.50 11.93 11.41
CA ASP A 103 15.32 10.89 12.03
C ASP A 103 15.52 9.73 11.05
N THR A 104 16.80 9.51 10.73
CA THR A 104 17.31 8.57 9.73
C THR A 104 18.27 7.55 10.36
N SER A 105 18.28 7.46 11.70
CA SER A 105 19.02 6.44 12.45
C SER A 105 18.65 5.00 12.06
N ASP A 106 17.45 4.79 11.53
CA ASP A 106 17.06 3.62 10.73
C ASP A 106 16.68 4.07 9.30
N MET A 107 17.52 3.71 8.32
CA MET A 107 17.31 4.07 6.91
C MET A 107 16.11 3.38 6.25
N ASP A 108 15.62 2.26 6.80
CA ASP A 108 14.43 1.57 6.31
C ASP A 108 13.14 2.13 6.90
N TYR A 109 13.20 2.95 7.97
CA TYR A 109 12.04 3.38 8.75
C TYR A 109 12.15 4.84 9.27
N TRP A 110 12.47 5.79 8.37
CA TRP A 110 12.58 7.23 8.67
C TRP A 110 11.40 7.77 9.51
N GLN A 111 11.70 8.53 10.57
CA GLN A 111 10.69 9.19 11.43
C GLN A 111 10.67 10.70 11.16
N PHE A 112 9.50 11.22 10.81
CA PHE A 112 9.32 12.61 10.37
C PHE A 112 8.94 13.54 11.54
N PRO A 113 9.48 14.77 11.59
CA PRO A 113 9.19 15.74 12.63
C PRO A 113 7.73 16.23 12.59
N VAL A 114 7.19 16.59 13.76
CA VAL A 114 5.80 17.04 13.91
C VAL A 114 5.55 18.30 13.10
N GLY A 115 4.47 18.32 12.32
CA GLY A 115 4.17 19.37 11.34
C GLY A 115 4.60 19.04 9.90
N THR A 116 5.37 17.97 9.68
CA THR A 116 5.67 17.47 8.32
C THR A 116 4.38 17.19 7.55
N LYS A 117 4.32 17.63 6.29
CA LYS A 117 3.23 17.30 5.37
C LYS A 117 3.80 16.70 4.09
N LEU A 118 3.13 15.71 3.51
CA LEU A 118 3.40 15.25 2.14
C LEU A 118 2.10 15.29 1.34
N TRP A 119 2.19 15.73 0.10
CA TRP A 119 1.07 15.75 -0.84
C TRP A 119 1.36 14.90 -2.07
N LYS A 120 0.29 14.40 -2.70
CA LYS A 120 0.33 13.69 -3.97
C LYS A 120 -0.92 14.01 -4.77
N GLU A 121 -0.75 14.78 -5.84
CA GLU A 121 -1.81 15.10 -6.82
C GLU A 121 -1.83 14.03 -7.91
N PHE A 122 -3.03 13.63 -8.33
CA PHE A 122 -3.27 12.65 -9.38
C PHE A 122 -3.99 13.33 -10.55
N THR A 123 -3.48 13.12 -11.77
CA THR A 123 -4.08 13.58 -13.02
C THR A 123 -4.35 12.39 -13.93
N ARG A 124 -5.62 12.20 -14.28
CA ARG A 124 -6.14 11.12 -15.14
C ARG A 124 -6.86 11.76 -16.32
N ASP A 125 -6.66 11.22 -17.52
CA ASP A 125 -7.30 11.64 -18.78
C ASP A 125 -7.26 13.16 -19.10
N GLY A 126 -6.26 13.86 -18.54
CA GLY A 126 -6.01 15.29 -18.73
C GLY A 126 -6.59 16.20 -17.65
N VAL A 127 -7.35 15.68 -16.67
CA VAL A 127 -7.90 16.43 -15.54
C VAL A 127 -7.25 16.02 -14.21
N ARG A 128 -7.06 16.97 -13.29
CA ARG A 128 -6.74 16.64 -11.90
C ARG A 128 -7.97 16.05 -11.27
N VAL A 129 -7.84 14.84 -10.70
CA VAL A 129 -8.96 14.12 -10.07
C VAL A 129 -8.91 14.26 -8.56
N GLU A 130 -7.71 14.15 -7.96
CA GLU A 130 -7.53 14.34 -6.52
C GLU A 130 -6.16 14.89 -6.14
N THR A 131 -6.07 15.41 -4.91
CA THR A 131 -4.82 15.54 -4.16
C THR A 131 -4.95 14.86 -2.81
N ARG A 132 -4.02 13.96 -2.46
CA ARG A 132 -3.94 13.34 -1.12
C ARG A 132 -2.96 14.07 -0.22
N LEU A 133 -3.27 14.13 1.08
CA LEU A 133 -2.45 14.69 2.15
C LEU A 133 -2.07 13.61 3.18
N LEU A 134 -0.81 13.62 3.59
CA LEU A 134 -0.25 13.00 4.79
C LEU A 134 0.24 14.13 5.71
N GLN A 135 -0.15 14.15 6.98
CA GLN A 135 0.38 15.16 7.94
C GLN A 135 0.74 14.55 9.29
N LYS A 136 1.96 14.83 9.78
CA LYS A 136 2.45 14.40 11.10
C LYS A 136 1.88 15.31 12.19
N ASN A 137 0.92 14.82 12.98
CA ASN A 137 0.17 15.64 13.95
C ASN A 137 0.69 15.59 15.39
N GLY A 138 1.49 14.59 15.74
CA GLY A 138 2.04 14.36 17.07
C GLY A 138 3.35 13.58 17.01
N PRO A 139 3.99 13.30 18.16
CA PRO A 139 5.31 12.67 18.21
C PRO A 139 5.29 11.17 17.85
N ASP A 140 4.24 10.42 18.18
CA ASP A 140 4.28 8.95 18.11
C ASP A 140 4.26 8.48 16.64
N PRO A 141 4.87 7.34 16.27
CA PRO A 141 4.94 6.90 14.86
C PRO A 141 3.58 6.77 14.16
N GLY A 142 2.50 6.49 14.92
CA GLY A 142 1.13 6.42 14.42
C GLY A 142 0.42 7.77 14.23
N ASP A 143 0.98 8.89 14.74
CA ASP A 143 0.34 10.22 14.74
C ASP A 143 0.37 10.89 13.36
N TRP A 144 -0.37 10.31 12.43
CA TRP A 144 -0.56 10.80 11.08
C TRP A 144 -2.04 11.02 10.76
N TYR A 145 -2.31 12.20 10.21
CA TYR A 145 -3.54 12.51 9.49
C TYR A 145 -3.41 12.12 8.01
N PHE A 146 -4.55 11.76 7.43
CA PHE A 146 -4.72 11.28 6.08
C PHE A 146 -5.97 11.94 5.52
N ALA A 147 -5.91 12.48 4.31
CA ALA A 147 -7.06 13.00 3.58
C ALA A 147 -6.87 12.81 2.06
N ALA A 148 -7.99 12.77 1.35
CA ALA A 148 -8.05 12.97 -0.10
C ALA A 148 -8.99 14.14 -0.38
N PHE A 149 -8.60 14.99 -1.32
CA PHE A 149 -9.37 16.15 -1.78
C PHE A 149 -9.73 15.92 -3.24
N ALA A 150 -11.03 15.86 -3.56
CA ALA A 150 -11.50 15.75 -4.93
C ALA A 150 -11.49 17.12 -5.60
N TRP A 151 -10.92 17.22 -6.79
CA TRP A 151 -10.97 18.43 -7.61
C TRP A 151 -12.35 18.60 -8.26
N ASN A 152 -12.76 19.84 -8.50
CA ASN A 152 -13.99 20.16 -9.23
C ASN A 152 -13.79 20.18 -10.76
N GLU A 153 -14.89 20.18 -11.52
CA GLU A 153 -14.88 20.26 -13.00
C GLU A 153 -14.22 21.55 -13.53
N ALA A 154 -14.33 22.65 -12.78
CA ALA A 154 -13.71 23.94 -13.12
C ALA A 154 -12.19 23.95 -12.90
N GLN A 155 -11.65 22.95 -12.20
CA GLN A 155 -10.24 22.82 -11.82
C GLN A 155 -9.72 24.01 -10.99
N ASP A 156 -10.59 24.65 -10.20
CA ASP A 156 -10.28 25.84 -9.39
C ASP A 156 -10.48 25.67 -7.87
N GLU A 157 -11.01 24.51 -7.43
CA GLU A 157 -11.12 24.13 -6.01
C GLU A 157 -10.98 22.61 -5.85
N ALA A 158 -10.47 22.17 -4.69
CA ALA A 158 -10.51 20.77 -4.26
C ALA A 158 -10.97 20.64 -2.80
N VAL A 159 -11.92 19.74 -2.55
CA VAL A 159 -12.64 19.58 -1.27
C VAL A 159 -12.48 18.18 -0.68
N ALA A 160 -12.43 18.07 0.65
CA ALA A 160 -12.14 16.83 1.35
C ALA A 160 -13.25 15.77 1.18
N VAL A 161 -12.87 14.58 0.72
CA VAL A 161 -13.78 13.44 0.46
C VAL A 161 -13.43 12.24 1.35
N PRO A 162 -13.78 12.27 2.66
CA PRO A 162 -13.33 11.26 3.63
C PRO A 162 -13.80 9.83 3.33
N PHE A 163 -14.92 9.68 2.60
CA PHE A 163 -15.47 8.39 2.19
C PHE A 163 -15.00 7.93 0.80
N GLY A 164 -14.21 8.74 0.10
CA GLY A 164 -13.80 8.49 -1.29
C GLY A 164 -14.83 8.96 -2.32
N VAL A 165 -14.50 8.75 -3.60
CA VAL A 165 -15.34 9.01 -4.78
C VAL A 165 -14.99 7.95 -5.83
N VAL A 166 -16.00 7.26 -6.37
CA VAL A 166 -15.84 6.32 -7.49
C VAL A 166 -15.93 7.08 -8.81
N ASP A 167 -15.19 6.64 -9.82
CA ASP A 167 -15.16 7.22 -11.18
C ASP A 167 -14.96 8.76 -11.20
N ALA A 168 -13.92 9.26 -10.50
CA ALA A 168 -13.79 10.69 -10.22
C ALA A 168 -13.71 11.54 -11.51
N LEU A 169 -14.57 12.57 -11.56
CA LEU A 169 -14.80 13.43 -12.74
C LEU A 169 -15.17 12.68 -14.04
N GLY A 170 -15.69 11.45 -13.94
CA GLY A 170 -16.03 10.61 -15.09
C GLY A 170 -14.82 9.95 -15.76
N THR A 171 -13.73 9.79 -15.02
CA THR A 171 -12.55 9.00 -15.41
C THR A 171 -12.51 7.69 -14.63
N ASP A 172 -11.80 6.66 -15.14
CA ASP A 172 -11.62 5.36 -14.46
C ASP A 172 -10.69 5.44 -13.21
N HIS A 173 -10.73 6.52 -12.42
CA HIS A 173 -9.88 6.73 -11.25
C HIS A 173 -10.69 6.90 -9.97
N ASP A 174 -10.56 5.91 -9.09
CA ASP A 174 -11.14 5.92 -7.74
C ASP A 174 -10.30 6.77 -6.76
N ILE A 175 -10.98 7.70 -6.09
CA ILE A 175 -10.46 8.39 -4.91
C ILE A 175 -10.78 7.52 -3.69
N PRO A 176 -9.77 6.93 -3.01
CA PRO A 176 -10.00 6.01 -1.91
C PRO A 176 -10.49 6.72 -0.64
N SER A 177 -11.27 6.01 0.18
CA SER A 177 -11.65 6.53 1.49
C SER A 177 -10.43 6.74 2.41
N ARG A 178 -10.61 7.53 3.48
CA ARG A 178 -9.59 7.70 4.53
C ARG A 178 -9.22 6.36 5.19
N SER A 179 -10.18 5.46 5.32
CA SER A 179 -9.98 4.06 5.76
C SER A 179 -9.13 3.25 4.79
N ASP A 180 -9.31 3.41 3.48
CA ASP A 180 -8.52 2.72 2.46
C ASP A 180 -7.08 3.25 2.39
N CYS A 181 -6.88 4.55 2.56
CA CYS A 181 -5.54 5.13 2.73
C CYS A 181 -4.79 4.45 3.89
N ARG A 182 -5.46 4.21 5.02
CA ARG A 182 -4.88 3.50 6.17
C ARG A 182 -4.54 2.03 5.86
N LYS A 183 -5.31 1.32 5.02
CA LYS A 183 -5.04 -0.09 4.65
C LYS A 183 -3.63 -0.31 4.09
N CYS A 184 -3.05 0.68 3.40
CA CYS A 184 -1.67 0.66 2.92
C CYS A 184 -0.71 1.42 3.84
N HIS A 185 -1.06 2.64 4.25
CA HIS A 185 -0.12 3.50 4.95
C HIS A 185 0.19 3.06 6.39
N ASP A 186 -0.75 2.45 7.12
CA ASP A 186 -0.50 2.03 8.51
C ASP A 186 0.46 0.81 8.63
N ARG A 187 0.89 0.22 7.50
CA ARG A 187 1.74 -1.00 7.44
C ARG A 187 3.24 -0.75 7.62
N LEU A 188 3.72 0.48 7.47
CA LEU A 188 5.12 0.86 7.72
C LEU A 188 5.18 2.03 8.71
N THR A 189 6.06 1.98 9.71
CA THR A 189 6.13 2.99 10.79
C THR A 189 6.41 4.43 10.31
N SER A 190 7.09 4.59 9.17
CA SER A 190 7.36 5.89 8.56
C SER A 190 6.13 6.59 7.98
N ARG A 191 5.08 5.82 7.61
CA ARG A 191 3.84 6.22 6.90
C ARG A 191 4.01 6.91 5.53
N ALA A 192 5.14 7.57 5.25
CA ALA A 192 5.45 8.27 4.00
C ALA A 192 5.83 7.30 2.86
N LEU A 193 4.85 6.58 2.33
CA LEU A 193 5.07 5.62 1.23
C LEU A 193 5.58 6.34 -0.03
N GLY A 194 6.81 6.04 -0.44
CA GLY A 194 7.48 6.69 -1.57
C GLY A 194 8.37 7.89 -1.22
N PHE A 195 8.68 8.13 0.07
CA PHE A 195 9.70 9.11 0.47
C PHE A 195 10.65 8.47 1.51
N GLY A 196 11.94 8.37 1.17
CA GLY A 196 12.96 7.75 2.03
C GLY A 196 14.11 7.15 1.23
N ALA A 197 15.18 6.75 1.95
CA ALA A 197 16.46 6.23 1.45
C ALA A 197 16.48 5.71 -0.01
N ILE A 198 15.97 4.51 -0.26
CA ILE A 198 16.03 3.83 -1.58
C ILE A 198 15.17 4.53 -2.66
N GLN A 199 14.14 5.28 -2.25
CA GLN A 199 13.23 5.97 -3.17
C GLN A 199 13.75 7.34 -3.61
N LEU A 200 14.71 7.92 -2.90
CA LEU A 200 15.32 9.22 -3.21
C LEU A 200 16.79 9.10 -3.65
N ASP A 201 17.35 7.88 -3.70
CA ASP A 201 18.71 7.61 -4.16
C ASP A 201 18.78 7.54 -5.70
N HIS A 202 18.60 8.70 -6.34
CA HIS A 202 18.71 8.95 -7.78
C HIS A 202 19.04 10.42 -8.01
N ASP A 203 19.42 10.80 -9.24
CA ASP A 203 19.51 12.22 -9.61
C ASP A 203 18.09 12.83 -9.72
N ALA A 204 17.82 13.95 -9.04
CA ALA A 204 16.56 14.67 -9.17
C ALA A 204 16.30 15.23 -10.59
N VAL A 205 15.03 15.41 -10.94
CA VAL A 205 14.65 16.27 -12.08
C VAL A 205 14.74 17.75 -11.68
N THR A 206 15.05 18.63 -12.62
CA THR A 206 15.30 20.06 -12.31
C THR A 206 14.09 20.74 -11.66
N GLY A 207 14.25 21.15 -10.40
CA GLY A 207 13.19 21.78 -9.58
C GLY A 207 12.53 20.85 -8.56
N GLU A 208 12.95 19.58 -8.52
CA GLU A 208 12.62 18.61 -7.47
C GLU A 208 13.85 18.31 -6.60
N ILE A 209 13.65 17.69 -5.43
CA ILE A 209 14.73 17.26 -4.52
C ILE A 209 15.00 15.76 -4.57
N ASP A 210 16.25 15.36 -4.31
CA ASP A 210 16.67 13.98 -4.06
C ASP A 210 17.32 13.77 -2.67
N LEU A 211 17.92 12.59 -2.45
CA LEU A 211 18.62 12.25 -1.21
C LEU A 211 19.89 13.08 -0.99
N ALA A 212 20.61 13.48 -2.04
CA ALA A 212 21.80 14.31 -1.92
C ALA A 212 21.45 15.75 -1.52
N ASP A 213 20.33 16.30 -2.00
CA ASP A 213 19.80 17.60 -1.53
C ASP A 213 19.48 17.56 -0.02
N LEU A 214 18.76 16.53 0.44
CA LEU A 214 18.44 16.36 1.86
C LEU A 214 19.68 16.21 2.75
N ILE A 215 20.78 15.65 2.21
CA ILE A 215 22.07 15.57 2.89
C ILE A 215 22.77 16.95 2.90
N ALA A 216 22.72 17.69 1.80
CA ALA A 216 23.35 19.01 1.64
C ALA A 216 22.69 20.08 2.53
N ASP A 217 21.35 20.08 2.63
CA ASP A 217 20.58 20.95 3.51
C ASP A 217 20.66 20.54 5.00
N GLY A 218 21.28 19.39 5.30
CA GLY A 218 21.39 18.87 6.66
C GLY A 218 20.06 18.40 7.25
N ALA A 219 19.08 18.06 6.42
CA ALA A 219 17.72 17.68 6.83
C ALA A 219 17.63 16.28 7.48
N LEU A 220 18.72 15.51 7.51
CA LEU A 220 18.77 14.14 8.03
C LEU A 220 19.59 14.07 9.34
N SER A 221 19.09 13.37 10.37
CA SER A 221 19.81 13.18 11.64
C SER A 221 21.10 12.36 11.53
N ALA A 222 21.14 11.39 10.62
CA ALA A 222 22.21 10.41 10.44
C ALA A 222 22.40 10.09 8.93
N PRO A 223 22.84 11.07 8.11
CA PRO A 223 22.94 10.91 6.66
C PRO A 223 23.89 9.76 6.27
N PRO A 224 23.63 9.06 5.14
CA PRO A 224 24.50 7.98 4.67
C PRO A 224 25.90 8.49 4.30
N ALA A 225 26.92 7.71 4.63
CA ALA A 225 28.30 8.02 4.29
C ALA A 225 28.64 7.54 2.86
N GLY A 226 29.48 8.31 2.16
CA GLY A 226 29.93 8.00 0.80
C GLY A 226 29.51 9.06 -0.20
N ALA A 227 29.12 8.63 -1.40
CA ALA A 227 28.61 9.46 -2.48
C ALA A 227 27.54 8.67 -3.27
N ALA A 228 26.69 9.37 -4.00
CA ALA A 228 25.60 8.76 -4.76
C ALA A 228 26.10 7.81 -5.89
N PRO A 229 25.35 6.73 -6.21
CA PRO A 229 24.21 6.21 -5.46
C PRO A 229 24.64 5.62 -4.11
N TYR A 230 23.96 6.00 -3.04
CA TYR A 230 24.24 5.59 -1.66
C TYR A 230 23.75 4.16 -1.36
N PHE A 231 22.71 3.71 -2.07
CA PHE A 231 22.00 2.45 -1.86
C PHE A 231 21.78 1.69 -3.20
N PRO A 232 22.83 1.44 -3.99
CA PRO A 232 22.70 0.82 -5.31
C PRO A 232 22.09 -0.58 -5.21
N LEU A 233 21.00 -0.81 -5.96
CA LEU A 233 20.32 -2.10 -5.96
C LEU A 233 21.18 -3.21 -6.59
N PRO A 234 21.17 -4.43 -6.06
CA PRO A 234 21.93 -5.55 -6.61
C PRO A 234 21.30 -6.13 -7.86
N GLY A 235 22.10 -6.89 -8.63
CA GLY A 235 21.67 -7.55 -9.87
C GLY A 235 21.88 -6.71 -11.13
N ASP A 236 21.40 -7.22 -12.26
CA ASP A 236 21.47 -6.58 -13.58
C ASP A 236 20.35 -5.53 -13.76
N ALA A 237 20.23 -4.92 -14.95
CA ALA A 237 19.20 -3.92 -15.21
C ALA A 237 17.79 -4.48 -15.03
N THR A 238 17.54 -5.71 -15.49
CA THR A 238 16.27 -6.43 -15.40
C THR A 238 15.87 -6.68 -13.95
N THR A 239 16.80 -7.23 -13.16
CA THR A 239 16.61 -7.51 -11.73
C THR A 239 16.32 -6.23 -10.94
N ARG A 240 17.09 -5.16 -11.17
CA ARG A 240 16.90 -3.88 -10.47
C ARG A 240 15.54 -3.24 -10.78
N ALA A 241 15.10 -3.31 -12.04
CA ALA A 241 13.77 -2.84 -12.44
C ALA A 241 12.65 -3.59 -11.72
N ALA A 242 12.70 -4.93 -11.70
CA ALA A 242 11.72 -5.74 -10.98
C ALA A 242 11.76 -5.50 -9.46
N PHE A 243 12.94 -5.42 -8.86
CA PHE A 243 13.09 -5.18 -7.42
C PHE A 243 12.52 -3.82 -6.99
N GLY A 244 12.81 -2.74 -7.73
CA GLY A 244 12.26 -1.42 -7.44
C GLY A 244 10.74 -1.34 -7.66
N TYR A 245 10.24 -1.98 -8.73
CA TYR A 245 8.82 -2.11 -8.99
C TYR A 245 8.09 -2.87 -7.87
N LEU A 246 8.61 -4.04 -7.47
CA LEU A 246 8.08 -4.90 -6.40
C LEU A 246 8.10 -4.18 -5.05
N HIS A 247 9.19 -3.50 -4.68
CA HIS A 247 9.28 -2.71 -3.44
C HIS A 247 8.15 -1.67 -3.34
N SER A 248 7.82 -1.01 -4.45
CA SER A 248 6.90 0.13 -4.48
C SER A 248 5.43 -0.29 -4.61
N ASN A 249 5.16 -1.29 -5.44
CA ASN A 249 3.80 -1.75 -5.78
C ASN A 249 3.32 -2.91 -4.90
N CYS A 250 4.24 -3.65 -4.26
CA CYS A 250 3.91 -4.86 -3.49
C CYS A 250 4.53 -4.86 -2.08
N GLY A 251 5.75 -4.33 -1.92
CA GLY A 251 6.53 -4.34 -0.66
C GLY A 251 5.89 -3.59 0.51
N ASN A 252 4.92 -2.71 0.25
CA ASN A 252 4.12 -2.07 1.30
C ASN A 252 3.15 -3.06 2.01
N CYS A 253 2.75 -4.13 1.33
CA CYS A 253 1.84 -5.17 1.83
C CYS A 253 2.51 -6.54 2.00
N HIS A 254 3.66 -6.76 1.35
CA HIS A 254 4.48 -7.96 1.44
C HIS A 254 5.85 -7.60 2.03
N ASN A 255 5.92 -7.58 3.35
CA ASN A 255 7.11 -7.33 4.17
C ASN A 255 6.96 -8.05 5.53
N PRO A 256 8.02 -8.20 6.35
CA PRO A 256 7.93 -8.89 7.64
C PRO A 256 7.33 -8.06 8.79
N THR A 257 7.01 -6.77 8.58
CA THR A 257 6.46 -5.88 9.61
C THR A 257 4.94 -5.71 9.51
N THR A 258 4.28 -6.28 8.48
CA THR A 258 2.85 -6.13 8.26
C THR A 258 2.03 -7.39 8.55
N ASP A 259 0.95 -7.17 9.30
CA ASP A 259 -0.10 -8.11 9.72
C ASP A 259 -0.91 -8.73 8.57
N ILE A 260 -0.93 -8.12 7.39
CA ILE A 260 -1.67 -8.65 6.22
C ILE A 260 -0.84 -9.62 5.36
N ASN A 261 0.46 -9.81 5.66
CA ASN A 261 1.31 -10.72 4.91
C ASN A 261 1.13 -12.18 5.35
N THR A 262 0.12 -12.85 4.79
CA THR A 262 -0.21 -14.26 5.05
C THR A 262 0.73 -15.28 4.37
N THR A 263 1.87 -14.82 3.84
CA THR A 263 2.71 -15.61 2.93
C THR A 263 4.19 -15.68 3.29
N ASP A 264 4.66 -14.98 4.33
CA ASP A 264 6.11 -14.83 4.62
C ASP A 264 6.91 -14.38 3.37
N MET A 265 6.30 -13.53 2.54
CA MET A 265 6.91 -13.00 1.32
C MET A 265 7.34 -11.56 1.58
N ASP A 266 8.62 -11.25 1.39
CA ASP A 266 9.15 -9.90 1.57
C ASP A 266 9.61 -9.34 0.23
N LEU A 267 8.79 -8.47 -0.34
CA LEU A 267 9.05 -7.76 -1.58
C LEU A 267 9.65 -6.38 -1.31
N ARG A 268 9.88 -6.00 -0.05
CA ARG A 268 10.40 -4.70 0.34
C ARG A 268 11.93 -4.72 0.38
N LEU A 269 12.54 -4.03 -0.58
CA LEU A 269 13.96 -3.67 -0.49
C LEU A 269 14.27 -2.94 0.82
N ARG A 270 15.40 -3.29 1.42
CA ARG A 270 15.89 -2.82 2.71
C ARG A 270 17.39 -2.59 2.62
N VAL A 271 17.88 -1.46 3.10
CA VAL A 271 19.27 -0.97 2.93
C VAL A 271 20.29 -2.00 3.41
N GLY A 272 20.06 -2.62 4.56
CA GLY A 272 20.95 -3.65 5.11
C GLY A 272 20.99 -4.98 4.33
N LEU A 273 20.18 -5.15 3.28
CA LEU A 273 20.01 -6.40 2.53
C LEU A 273 20.23 -6.24 1.02
N LEU A 274 20.84 -5.15 0.56
CA LEU A 274 21.15 -4.88 -0.86
C LEU A 274 22.41 -5.61 -1.40
N GLY A 275 22.89 -6.65 -0.72
CA GLY A 275 24.21 -7.25 -0.96
C GLY A 275 24.37 -7.98 -2.31
N SER A 276 23.48 -8.93 -2.62
CA SER A 276 23.43 -9.65 -3.89
C SER A 276 22.00 -9.93 -4.29
N ALA A 277 21.76 -10.21 -5.58
CA ALA A 277 20.41 -10.35 -6.13
C ALA A 277 19.65 -11.51 -5.50
N ASP A 278 20.31 -12.66 -5.37
CA ASP A 278 19.80 -13.89 -4.76
C ASP A 278 19.55 -13.75 -3.25
N ALA A 279 20.37 -12.95 -2.55
CA ALA A 279 20.22 -12.67 -1.12
C ALA A 279 19.17 -11.59 -0.79
N ALA A 280 18.74 -10.79 -1.77
CA ALA A 280 17.71 -9.77 -1.56
C ALA A 280 16.36 -10.43 -1.19
N PRO A 281 15.53 -9.82 -0.32
CA PRO A 281 14.27 -10.41 0.13
C PRO A 281 13.32 -10.76 -1.03
N ALA A 282 13.24 -9.87 -2.03
CA ALA A 282 12.37 -10.03 -3.19
C ALA A 282 12.69 -11.27 -4.04
N TRP A 283 13.93 -11.76 -4.00
CA TRP A 283 14.34 -13.02 -4.64
C TRP A 283 14.24 -14.19 -3.66
N SER A 284 14.95 -14.11 -2.53
CA SER A 284 15.08 -15.19 -1.53
C SER A 284 13.74 -15.65 -0.91
N THR A 285 12.69 -14.81 -0.93
CA THR A 285 11.34 -15.17 -0.46
C THR A 285 10.36 -15.53 -1.58
N THR A 286 10.80 -15.58 -2.85
CA THR A 286 9.94 -15.86 -4.01
C THR A 286 10.46 -16.95 -4.95
N VAL A 287 11.73 -16.88 -5.37
CA VAL A 287 12.27 -17.69 -6.47
C VAL A 287 12.49 -19.14 -6.03
N GLY A 288 11.80 -20.07 -6.68
CA GLY A 288 11.78 -21.49 -6.29
C GLY A 288 11.09 -21.77 -4.94
N VAL A 289 10.52 -20.75 -4.28
CA VAL A 289 9.84 -20.90 -3.00
C VAL A 289 8.41 -21.40 -3.27
N PRO A 290 7.96 -22.51 -2.63
CA PRO A 290 6.61 -23.03 -2.82
C PRO A 290 5.52 -21.98 -2.59
N ASN A 291 4.52 -22.00 -3.46
CA ASN A 291 3.32 -21.18 -3.29
C ASN A 291 2.27 -21.92 -2.44
N SER A 292 1.55 -21.18 -1.60
CA SER A 292 0.54 -21.71 -0.66
C SER A 292 -0.89 -21.60 -1.17
N LEU A 293 -1.09 -21.18 -2.43
CA LEU A 293 -2.40 -20.90 -3.02
C LEU A 293 -2.82 -22.03 -3.96
N THR A 294 -4.11 -22.34 -4.01
CA THR A 294 -4.64 -23.26 -5.05
C THR A 294 -4.87 -22.47 -6.33
N LEU A 295 -3.79 -22.16 -7.04
CA LEU A 295 -3.79 -21.41 -8.30
C LEU A 295 -3.37 -22.34 -9.45
N ALA A 296 -4.19 -22.43 -10.50
CA ALA A 296 -3.90 -23.28 -11.65
C ALA A 296 -2.62 -22.80 -12.37
N GLY A 297 -1.77 -23.74 -12.78
CA GLY A 297 -0.46 -23.47 -13.38
C GLY A 297 0.66 -23.24 -12.35
N ALA A 298 0.39 -22.51 -11.27
CA ALA A 298 1.40 -22.08 -10.31
C ALA A 298 2.11 -23.23 -9.57
N THR A 299 3.45 -23.31 -9.70
CA THR A 299 4.31 -24.23 -8.95
C THR A 299 4.97 -23.51 -7.77
N ALA A 300 5.67 -22.42 -8.06
CA ALA A 300 6.35 -21.56 -7.08
C ALA A 300 5.72 -20.16 -6.99
N ARG A 301 6.15 -19.36 -6.02
CA ARG A 301 5.77 -17.92 -5.95
C ARG A 301 6.32 -17.20 -7.18
N VAL A 302 7.59 -17.45 -7.48
CA VAL A 302 8.25 -17.20 -8.77
C VAL A 302 8.96 -18.49 -9.17
N GLU A 303 8.69 -18.99 -10.37
CA GLU A 303 9.32 -20.18 -10.96
C GLU A 303 10.35 -19.74 -12.02
N ALA A 304 11.56 -20.30 -11.95
CA ALA A 304 12.68 -19.84 -12.76
C ALA A 304 12.41 -20.04 -14.27
N GLY A 305 12.52 -18.96 -15.06
CA GLY A 305 12.25 -18.98 -16.49
C GLY A 305 10.77 -19.17 -16.88
N MET A 306 9.84 -19.28 -15.92
CA MET A 306 8.45 -19.71 -16.16
C MET A 306 7.39 -18.75 -15.56
N PRO A 307 7.05 -17.66 -16.25
CA PRO A 307 5.98 -16.73 -15.86
C PRO A 307 4.63 -17.42 -15.65
N ASP A 308 4.23 -18.31 -16.57
CA ASP A 308 2.96 -19.06 -16.52
C ASP A 308 2.87 -20.10 -15.38
N HIS A 309 3.99 -20.34 -14.68
CA HIS A 309 4.07 -21.18 -13.48
C HIS A 309 4.37 -20.36 -12.20
N SER A 310 4.45 -19.03 -12.31
CA SER A 310 4.78 -18.12 -11.20
C SER A 310 3.52 -17.51 -10.58
N ALA A 311 3.22 -17.85 -9.33
CA ALA A 311 2.02 -17.36 -8.65
C ALA A 311 1.95 -15.82 -8.55
N VAL A 312 3.09 -15.12 -8.43
CA VAL A 312 3.15 -13.65 -8.44
C VAL A 312 2.67 -13.09 -9.78
N TYR A 313 3.18 -13.63 -10.90
CA TYR A 313 2.85 -13.17 -12.25
C TYR A 313 1.37 -13.43 -12.58
N LEU A 314 0.92 -14.67 -12.40
CA LEU A 314 -0.46 -15.10 -12.66
C LEU A 314 -1.51 -14.29 -11.88
N ARG A 315 -1.18 -13.83 -10.66
CA ARG A 315 -2.05 -12.97 -9.86
C ARG A 315 -1.98 -11.50 -10.25
N PHE A 316 -0.81 -11.01 -10.64
CA PHE A 316 -0.62 -9.66 -11.15
C PHE A 316 -1.38 -9.43 -12.47
N THR A 317 -1.43 -10.44 -13.35
CA THR A 317 -2.16 -10.38 -14.63
C THR A 317 -3.60 -10.89 -14.55
N SER A 318 -4.14 -11.13 -13.35
CA SER A 318 -5.51 -11.62 -13.17
C SER A 318 -6.51 -10.47 -13.09
N THR A 319 -7.61 -10.57 -13.84
CA THR A 319 -8.78 -9.68 -13.70
C THR A 319 -9.85 -10.22 -12.75
N ASN A 320 -9.69 -11.43 -12.21
CA ASN A 320 -10.60 -12.01 -11.20
C ASN A 320 -10.31 -11.41 -9.82
N ASP A 321 -11.30 -10.73 -9.20
CA ASP A 321 -11.19 -10.09 -7.88
C ASP A 321 -10.67 -11.00 -6.77
N ALA A 322 -11.04 -12.29 -6.77
CA ALA A 322 -10.59 -13.25 -5.77
C ALA A 322 -9.10 -13.62 -5.90
N LEU A 323 -8.46 -13.26 -7.02
CA LEU A 323 -7.08 -13.61 -7.35
C LEU A 323 -6.19 -12.39 -7.63
N ARG A 324 -6.73 -11.25 -8.08
CA ARG A 324 -5.92 -10.09 -8.51
C ARG A 324 -5.06 -9.49 -7.40
N MET A 325 -3.99 -8.81 -7.82
CA MET A 325 -3.01 -8.18 -6.92
C MET A 325 -2.49 -6.86 -7.50
N PRO A 326 -2.51 -5.75 -6.73
CA PRO A 326 -3.05 -5.61 -5.38
C PRO A 326 -4.59 -5.76 -5.31
N PRO A 327 -5.18 -6.06 -4.14
CA PRO A 327 -6.62 -6.28 -4.00
C PRO A 327 -7.42 -4.98 -3.77
N ILE A 328 -6.76 -3.82 -3.81
CA ILE A 328 -7.30 -2.48 -3.56
C ILE A 328 -6.48 -1.43 -4.33
N GLY A 329 -7.10 -0.30 -4.68
CA GLY A 329 -6.39 0.88 -5.19
C GLY A 329 -5.81 0.75 -6.60
N HIS A 330 -6.25 -0.25 -7.35
CA HIS A 330 -6.13 -0.31 -8.80
C HIS A 330 -7.32 -1.09 -9.40
N GLU A 331 -7.64 -0.84 -10.65
CA GLU A 331 -8.63 -1.55 -11.49
C GLU A 331 -7.94 -2.22 -12.70
N LEU A 332 -6.90 -1.58 -13.23
CA LEU A 332 -6.20 -1.95 -14.46
C LEU A 332 -4.85 -2.63 -14.16
N ILE A 333 -4.51 -3.63 -14.97
CA ILE A 333 -3.15 -4.20 -14.99
C ILE A 333 -2.18 -3.12 -15.49
N ASP A 334 -1.08 -2.87 -14.78
CA ASP A 334 0.01 -2.03 -15.28
C ASP A 334 0.76 -2.80 -16.40
N PRO A 335 0.71 -2.35 -17.67
CA PRO A 335 1.41 -3.04 -18.75
C PRO A 335 2.95 -2.93 -18.61
N THR A 336 3.44 -1.88 -17.95
CA THR A 336 4.88 -1.69 -17.65
C THR A 336 5.31 -2.66 -16.57
N GLY A 337 4.55 -2.73 -15.47
CA GLY A 337 4.74 -3.70 -14.40
C GLY A 337 4.67 -5.14 -14.90
N GLN A 338 3.72 -5.44 -15.80
CA GLN A 338 3.59 -6.75 -16.43
C GLN A 338 4.84 -7.10 -17.23
N GLN A 339 5.36 -6.19 -18.05
CA GLN A 339 6.57 -6.45 -18.84
C GLN A 339 7.81 -6.58 -17.95
N ILE A 340 7.96 -5.74 -16.93
CA ILE A 340 9.08 -5.80 -15.97
C ILE A 340 9.11 -7.16 -15.24
N LEU A 341 7.97 -7.67 -14.79
CA LEU A 341 7.89 -8.96 -14.11
C LEU A 341 8.07 -10.13 -15.10
N LEU A 342 7.55 -10.01 -16.32
CA LEU A 342 7.77 -10.99 -17.39
C LEU A 342 9.26 -11.15 -17.71
N ASP A 343 9.93 -10.04 -18.04
CA ASP A 343 11.35 -10.02 -18.42
C ASP A 343 12.24 -10.53 -17.30
N TRP A 344 11.98 -10.13 -16.04
CA TRP A 344 12.75 -10.60 -14.89
C TRP A 344 12.57 -12.11 -14.67
N ILE A 345 11.33 -12.62 -14.63
CA ILE A 345 11.08 -14.05 -14.36
C ILE A 345 11.65 -14.92 -15.47
N THR A 346 11.52 -14.51 -16.74
CA THR A 346 12.12 -15.19 -17.89
C THR A 346 13.66 -15.14 -17.90
N ALA A 347 14.27 -14.16 -17.23
CA ALA A 347 15.73 -14.04 -17.10
C ALA A 347 16.35 -14.78 -15.89
N ILE A 348 15.54 -15.39 -15.02
CA ILE A 348 16.05 -16.21 -13.90
C ILE A 348 16.68 -17.51 -14.46
N PRO A 349 17.95 -17.85 -14.10
CA PRO A 349 18.65 -19.05 -14.59
C PRO A 349 18.09 -20.41 -14.16
#